data_AF-A0A8T3VP89-F1
#
_entry.id   AF-A0A8T3VP89-F1
#
_cell.length_a   1.000
_cell.length_b   1.000
_cell.length_c   1.000
_cell.angle_alpha   90.00
_cell.angle_beta   90.00
_cell.angle_gamma   90.00
#
_symmetry.space_group_name_H-M   'P 1'
#
loop_
_entity.id
_entity.type
_entity.pdbx_description
1 polymer ?
#
loop_
_entity_poly.entity_id
_entity_poly.type
_entity_poly.pdbx_seq_one_letter_code
_entity_poly.pdbx_strand_id
1 'polypeptide(L)'
;MKKFLSVALKFQWKTIIIIFALLIIQTFFQMEIIDLFGTALTGVKEQKIDLLFKSGLYMLVYTAFVMIAIYAVSFLSTRVASKAAYTVREKLFHILMNLPDEEIVKFKISGLTTRSTRGMSS
;
A
#
# COMPACT_ATOMS: atom_id res chain seq x y z
N MET A 1 7.44 10.77 17.20
CA MET A 1 6.93 10.07 15.99
C MET A 1 7.61 8.73 15.71
N LYS A 2 8.95 8.61 15.64
CA LYS A 2 9.65 7.34 15.31
C LYS A 2 9.37 6.15 16.26
N LYS A 3 9.21 6.39 17.57
CA LYS A 3 8.86 5.35 18.56
C LYS A 3 7.39 4.89 18.49
N PHE A 4 6.48 5.71 17.94
CA PHE A 4 5.06 5.35 17.81
C PHE A 4 4.83 4.41 16.62
N LEU A 5 5.53 4.68 15.51
CA LEU A 5 5.47 3.82 14.33
C LEU A 5 6.05 2.44 14.65
N SER A 6 7.20 2.35 15.34
CA SER A 6 7.86 1.06 15.61
C SER A 6 7.07 0.11 16.53
N VAL A 7 6.20 0.62 17.41
CA VAL A 7 5.36 -0.22 18.30
C VAL A 7 4.13 -0.75 17.57
N ALA A 8 3.46 0.06 16.75
CA ALA A 8 2.39 -0.42 15.88
C ALA A 8 2.91 -1.38 14.79
N LEU A 9 4.12 -1.10 14.27
CA LEU A 9 4.78 -1.92 13.23
C LEU A 9 5.26 -3.27 13.78
N LYS A 10 5.76 -3.33 15.03
CA LYS A 10 6.17 -4.62 15.67
C LYS A 10 5.01 -5.62 15.80
N PHE A 11 3.77 -5.15 15.92
CA PHE A 11 2.59 -6.02 16.09
C PHE A 11 2.04 -6.58 14.76
N GLN A 12 2.40 -5.99 13.60
CA GLN A 12 1.92 -6.42 12.28
C GLN A 12 3.05 -6.74 11.29
N TRP A 13 4.30 -6.84 11.77
CA TRP A 13 5.48 -7.08 10.93
C TRP A 13 5.30 -8.30 10.00
N LYS A 14 4.79 -9.43 10.49
CA LYS A 14 4.60 -10.63 9.66
C LYS A 14 3.70 -10.37 8.44
N THR A 15 2.62 -9.61 8.60
CA THR A 15 1.72 -9.24 7.49
C THR A 15 2.38 -8.28 6.51
N ILE A 16 3.22 -7.37 7.01
CA ILE A 16 3.98 -6.42 6.18
C ILE A 16 5.03 -7.15 5.35
N ILE A 17 5.73 -8.14 5.93
CA ILE A 17 6.65 -9.02 5.17
C ILE A 17 5.89 -9.73 4.04
N ILE A 18 4.70 -10.27 4.33
CA ILE A 18 3.90 -11.00 3.34
C ILE A 18 3.47 -10.08 2.19
N ILE A 19 3.02 -8.86 2.51
CA ILE A 19 2.69 -7.85 1.50
C ILE A 19 3.92 -7.53 0.67
N PHE A 20 5.07 -7.31 1.30
CA PHE A 20 6.31 -6.99 0.61
C PHE A 20 6.80 -8.13 -0.30
N ALA A 21 6.69 -9.38 0.16
CA ALA A 21 6.98 -10.56 -0.64
C ALA A 21 6.03 -10.67 -1.85
N LEU A 22 4.72 -10.45 -1.66
CA LEU A 22 3.76 -10.41 -2.76
C LEU A 22 4.05 -9.27 -3.75
N LEU A 23 4.49 -8.10 -3.28
CA LEU A 23 4.89 -6.98 -4.13
C LEU A 23 6.11 -7.33 -5.00
N ILE A 24 7.07 -8.07 -4.45
CA ILE A 24 8.22 -8.57 -5.22
C ILE A 24 7.74 -9.55 -6.28
N ILE A 25 6.92 -10.53 -5.89
CA ILE A 25 6.37 -11.54 -6.80
C ILE A 25 5.61 -10.88 -7.96
N GLN A 26 4.66 -9.97 -7.69
CA GLN A 26 3.92 -9.31 -8.78
C GLN A 26 4.84 -8.52 -9.73
N THR A 27 5.95 -7.96 -9.23
CA THR A 27 6.89 -7.18 -10.03
C THR A 27 7.70 -8.08 -10.97
N PHE A 28 8.07 -9.28 -10.50
CA PHE A 28 8.67 -10.30 -11.36
C PHE A 28 7.73 -10.71 -12.50
N PHE A 29 6.45 -10.93 -12.21
CA PHE A 29 5.47 -11.28 -13.23
C PHE A 29 5.28 -10.13 -14.25
N GLN A 30 5.33 -8.88 -13.79
CA GLN A 30 5.27 -7.72 -14.69
C GLN A 30 6.50 -7.61 -15.60
N MET A 31 7.70 -7.96 -15.12
CA MET A 31 8.90 -8.04 -15.96
C MET A 31 8.73 -9.08 -17.08
N GLU A 32 8.19 -10.25 -16.76
CA GLU A 32 8.03 -11.34 -17.74
C GLU A 32 7.00 -11.02 -18.83
N ILE A 33 5.96 -10.23 -18.52
CA ILE A 33 5.02 -9.69 -19.51
C ILE A 33 5.73 -8.76 -20.52
N ILE A 34 6.70 -7.95 -20.06
CA ILE A 34 7.45 -7.02 -20.91
C ILE A 34 8.36 -7.80 -21.88
N ASP A 35 8.99 -8.88 -21.42
CA ASP A 35 9.82 -9.74 -22.30
C ASP A 35 8.99 -10.50 -23.33
N LEU A 36 7.82 -11.01 -22.93
CA LEU A 36 6.83 -11.57 -23.85
C LEU A 36 6.39 -10.52 -24.89
N PHE A 37 6.28 -9.25 -24.49
CA PHE A 37 5.92 -8.17 -25.40
C PHE A 37 7.01 -7.91 -26.43
N GLY A 38 8.28 -7.94 -26.02
CA GLY A 38 9.41 -7.92 -26.93
C GLY A 38 9.36 -9.06 -27.96
N THR A 39 9.03 -10.28 -27.52
CA THR A 39 8.90 -11.46 -28.39
C THR A 39 7.70 -11.37 -29.34
N ALA A 40 6.58 -10.80 -28.90
CA ALA A 40 5.44 -10.57 -29.78
C ALA A 40 5.79 -9.58 -30.90
N LEU A 41 6.54 -8.51 -30.59
CA LEU A 41 6.99 -7.52 -31.59
C LEU A 41 7.94 -8.13 -32.63
N THR A 42 8.84 -9.03 -32.24
CA THR A 42 9.67 -9.77 -33.21
C THR A 42 8.84 -10.71 -34.06
N GLY A 43 7.82 -11.36 -33.50
CA GLY A 43 6.85 -12.17 -34.24
C GLY A 43 6.08 -11.38 -35.31
N VAL A 44 5.69 -10.12 -35.02
CA VAL A 44 5.10 -9.22 -36.03
C VAL A 44 6.09 -8.94 -37.16
N LYS A 45 7.34 -8.63 -36.82
CA LYS A 45 8.38 -8.31 -37.82
C LYS A 45 8.70 -9.49 -38.73
N GLU A 46 8.66 -10.71 -38.21
CA GLU A 46 8.88 -11.95 -38.98
C GLU A 46 7.62 -12.49 -39.69
N GLN A 47 6.48 -11.79 -39.62
CA GLN A 47 5.17 -12.24 -40.14
C GLN A 47 4.71 -13.63 -39.64
N LYS A 48 5.18 -14.06 -38.46
CA LYS A 48 4.79 -15.35 -37.86
C LYS A 48 3.58 -15.17 -36.96
N ILE A 49 2.40 -15.30 -37.55
CA ILE A 49 1.09 -15.10 -36.89
C ILE A 49 0.86 -16.07 -35.71
N ASP A 50 1.34 -17.31 -35.80
CA ASP A 50 1.25 -18.29 -34.72
C ASP A 50 2.02 -17.88 -33.45
N LEU A 51 3.23 -17.34 -33.63
CA LEU A 51 4.06 -16.86 -32.52
C LEU A 51 3.42 -15.65 -31.84
N LEU A 52 2.81 -14.76 -32.62
CA LEU A 52 2.08 -13.60 -32.12
C LEU A 52 0.88 -14.02 -31.27
N PHE A 53 0.05 -14.93 -31.81
CA PHE A 53 -1.17 -15.38 -31.14
C PHE A 53 -0.85 -16.13 -29.85
N LYS A 54 0.16 -17.00 -29.88
CA LYS A 54 0.62 -17.75 -28.71
C LYS A 54 1.20 -16.81 -27.64
N SER A 55 2.02 -15.85 -28.02
CA SER A 55 2.62 -14.87 -27.08
C SER A 55 1.56 -13.96 -26.45
N GLY A 56 0.60 -13.48 -27.24
CA GLY A 56 -0.51 -12.66 -26.75
C GLY A 56 -1.42 -13.42 -25.78
N LEU A 57 -1.68 -14.71 -26.04
CA LEU A 57 -2.46 -15.55 -25.13
C LEU A 57 -1.75 -15.71 -23.77
N TYR A 58 -0.43 -15.97 -23.77
CA TYR A 58 0.33 -16.06 -22.54
C TYR A 58 0.29 -14.74 -21.76
N MET A 59 0.45 -13.57 -22.41
CA MET A 59 0.34 -12.27 -21.73
C MET A 59 -0.99 -12.07 -21.00
N LEU A 60 -2.10 -12.51 -21.59
CA LEU A 60 -3.42 -12.40 -20.95
C LEU A 60 -3.49 -13.25 -19.68
N VAL A 61 -2.96 -14.47 -19.70
CA VAL A 61 -2.94 -15.35 -18.53
C VAL A 61 -2.08 -14.75 -17.42
N TYR A 62 -0.88 -14.26 -17.73
CA TYR A 62 0.00 -13.61 -16.76
C TYR A 62 -0.64 -12.33 -16.19
N THR A 63 -1.30 -11.53 -17.03
CA THR A 63 -1.99 -10.30 -16.59
C THR A 63 -3.14 -10.60 -15.63
N ALA A 64 -3.95 -11.63 -15.92
CA ALA A 64 -5.02 -12.07 -15.02
C ALA A 64 -4.48 -12.49 -13.65
N PHE A 65 -3.34 -13.20 -13.63
CA PHE A 65 -2.69 -13.62 -12.39
C PHE A 65 -2.17 -12.43 -11.58
N VAL A 66 -1.55 -11.44 -12.24
CA VAL A 66 -1.09 -10.20 -11.61
C VAL A 66 -2.25 -9.40 -11.02
N MET A 67 -3.40 -9.33 -11.71
CA MET A 67 -4.58 -8.65 -11.15
C MET A 67 -5.05 -9.27 -9.83
N ILE A 68 -5.08 -10.60 -9.75
CA ILE A 68 -5.46 -11.31 -8.52
C ILE A 68 -4.46 -11.00 -7.40
N ALA A 69 -3.16 -10.99 -7.71
CA ALA A 69 -2.11 -10.65 -6.76
C ALA A 69 -2.25 -9.20 -6.24
N ILE A 70 -2.48 -8.22 -7.12
CA ILE A 70 -2.68 -6.81 -6.77
C ILE A 70 -3.90 -6.65 -5.85
N TYR A 71 -5.00 -7.35 -6.15
CA TYR A 71 -6.21 -7.31 -5.32
C TYR A 71 -5.94 -7.84 -3.90
N ALA A 72 -5.21 -8.96 -3.78
CA ALA A 72 -4.83 -9.54 -2.49
C ALA A 72 -3.92 -8.60 -1.69
N VAL A 73 -2.91 -7.99 -2.34
CA VAL A 73 -2.02 -6.99 -1.74
C VAL A 73 -2.82 -5.80 -1.22
N SER A 74 -3.72 -5.27 -2.04
CA SER A 74 -4.51 -4.08 -1.73
C SER A 74 -5.43 -4.35 -0.53
N PHE A 75 -6.10 -5.50 -0.49
CA PHE A 75 -6.93 -5.90 0.63
C PHE A 75 -6.15 -6.03 1.95
N LEU A 76 -4.98 -6.69 1.92
CA LEU A 76 -4.12 -6.80 3.10
C LEU A 76 -3.60 -5.43 3.56
N SER A 77 -3.19 -4.58 2.61
CA SER A 77 -2.67 -3.24 2.87
C SER A 77 -3.70 -2.36 3.58
N THR A 78 -4.95 -2.32 3.08
CA THR A 78 -6.03 -1.56 3.72
C THR A 78 -6.30 -2.05 5.14
N ARG A 79 -6.33 -3.38 5.37
CA ARG A 79 -6.51 -3.94 6.71
C ARG A 79 -5.41 -3.51 7.69
N VAL A 80 -4.15 -3.54 7.25
CA VAL A 80 -3.01 -3.09 8.07
C VAL A 80 -3.10 -1.59 8.37
N ALA A 81 -3.44 -0.78 7.36
CA ALA A 81 -3.61 0.66 7.51
C ALA A 81 -4.74 1.03 8.50
N SER A 82 -5.91 0.38 8.39
CA SER A 82 -7.04 0.61 9.30
C SER A 82 -6.72 0.24 10.74
N LYS A 83 -6.05 -0.91 10.97
CA LYS A 83 -5.61 -1.31 12.31
C LYS A 83 -4.61 -0.32 12.89
N ALA A 84 -3.64 0.12 12.10
CA ALA A 84 -2.68 1.13 12.52
C ALA A 84 -3.37 2.46 12.90
N ALA A 85 -4.34 2.91 12.10
CA ALA A 85 -5.13 4.10 12.40
C ALA A 85 -5.94 3.96 13.70
N TYR A 86 -6.53 2.79 13.95
CA TYR A 86 -7.26 2.51 15.19
C TYR A 86 -6.34 2.57 16.41
N THR A 87 -5.18 1.89 16.39
CA THR A 87 -4.23 1.91 17.50
C THR A 87 -3.69 3.32 17.78
N VAL A 88 -3.46 4.13 16.75
CA VAL A 88 -3.06 5.53 16.93
C VAL A 88 -4.17 6.32 17.61
N ARG A 89 -5.43 6.15 17.18
CA ARG A 89 -6.59 6.86 17.76
C ARG A 89 -6.85 6.45 19.20
N GLU A 90 -6.75 5.16 19.52
CA GLU A 90 -6.89 4.61 20.87
C GLU A 90 -5.84 5.18 21.83
N LYS A 91 -4.56 5.23 21.40
CA LYS A 91 -3.49 5.82 22.21
C LYS A 91 -3.65 7.31 22.41
N LEU A 92 -4.08 8.04 21.37
CA LEU A 92 -4.41 9.47 21.48
C LEU A 92 -5.53 9.69 22.50
N PHE A 93 -6.57 8.86 22.47
CA PHE A 93 -7.69 8.94 23.41
C PHE A 93 -7.24 8.65 24.85
N HIS A 94 -6.43 7.62 25.06
CA HIS A 94 -5.86 7.32 26.39
C HIS A 94 -4.94 8.42 26.92
N ILE A 95 -4.15 9.07 26.06
CA ILE A 95 -3.33 10.22 26.46
C ILE A 95 -4.24 11.37 26.87
N LEU A 96 -5.23 11.75 26.04
CA LEU A 96 -6.20 12.81 26.34
C LEU A 96 -6.97 12.57 27.65
N MET A 97 -7.33 11.32 27.95
CA MET A 97 -8.11 10.97 29.14
C MET A 97 -7.28 10.94 30.44
N ASN A 98 -5.96 10.79 30.33
CA ASN A 98 -5.03 10.79 31.48
C ASN A 98 -4.32 12.15 31.66
N LEU A 99 -4.69 13.19 30.89
CA LEU A 99 -4.18 14.54 31.09
C LEU A 99 -4.93 15.21 32.27
N PRO A 100 -4.24 15.85 33.23
CA PRO A 100 -4.89 16.67 34.24
C PRO A 100 -5.57 17.89 33.59
N ASP A 101 -6.71 18.30 34.14
CA ASP A 101 -7.63 19.30 33.55
C ASP A 101 -6.97 20.64 33.15
N GLU A 102 -5.86 21.01 33.79
CA GLU A 102 -5.08 22.22 33.46
C GLU A 102 -4.40 22.18 32.08
N GLU A 103 -3.97 21.01 31.59
CA GLU A 103 -3.34 20.90 30.27
C GLU A 103 -4.37 20.88 29.12
N ILE A 104 -5.60 20.42 29.39
CA ILE A 104 -6.70 20.38 28.41
C ILE A 104 -7.09 21.80 27.98
N VAL A 105 -7.11 22.75 28.93
CA VAL A 105 -7.40 24.16 28.67
C VAL A 105 -6.28 24.83 27.86
N LYS A 106 -5.01 24.51 28.16
CA LYS A 106 -3.85 25.03 27.42
C LYS A 106 -3.80 24.50 25.98
N PHE A 107 -4.21 23.26 25.75
CA PHE A 107 -4.35 22.67 24.41
C PHE A 107 -5.49 23.30 23.59
N LYS A 108 -6.61 23.63 24.25
CA LYS A 108 -7.77 24.31 23.62
C LYS A 108 -7.44 25.72 23.14
N ILE A 109 -6.61 26.46 23.89
CA ILE A 109 -6.23 27.85 23.58
C ILE A 109 -5.08 27.92 22.55
N SER A 110 -4.10 27.00 22.61
CA SER A 110 -2.96 26.99 21.67
C SER A 110 -3.26 26.33 20.31
N GLY A 111 -4.30 25.48 20.21
CA GLY A 111 -4.58 24.70 19.00
C GLY A 111 -5.60 25.30 18.03
N LEU A 112 -6.49 26.18 18.51
CA LEU A 112 -7.62 26.67 17.72
C LEU A 112 -7.23 27.78 16.72
N THR A 113 -6.32 28.68 17.10
CA THR A 113 -5.88 29.79 16.23
C THR A 113 -4.95 29.33 15.10
N THR A 114 -4.05 28.37 15.36
CA THR A 114 -3.07 27.92 14.36
C THR A 114 -3.65 26.90 13.36
N ARG A 115 -4.66 26.12 13.75
CA ARG A 115 -5.26 25.08 12.90
C ARG A 115 -6.38 25.62 11.99
N SER A 116 -7.05 26.72 12.35
CA SER A 116 -7.99 27.39 11.43
C SER A 116 -7.29 28.01 10.21
N THR A 117 -6.07 28.51 10.36
CA THR A 117 -5.33 29.09 9.21
C THR A 117 -4.58 28.05 8.38
N ARG A 118 -4.21 26.90 8.95
CA ARG A 118 -3.31 25.92 8.30
C ARG A 118 -4.01 24.62 7.84
N GLY A 119 -5.30 24.45 8.08
CA GLY A 119 -6.02 23.18 7.86
C GLY A 119 -6.73 23.02 6.52
N MET A 120 -6.82 24.06 5.68
CA MET A 120 -7.60 24.02 4.41
C MET A 120 -6.74 23.96 3.14
N SER A 121 -5.41 24.04 3.22
CA SER A 121 -4.55 23.77 2.06
C SER A 121 -3.20 23.15 2.46
N SER A 122 -3.11 21.83 2.40
CA SER A 122 -1.97 21.08 1.86
C SER A 122 -2.17 19.58 2.03
#